data_AF-K9WJ71-F1
#
_entry.id   AF-K9WJ71-F1
#
_cell.length_a   1.000
_cell.length_b   1.000
_cell.length_c   1.000
_cell.angle_alpha   90.00
_cell.angle_beta   90.00
_cell.angle_gamma   90.00
#
_symmetry.space_group_name_H-M   'P 1'
#
loop_
_entity.id
_entity.type
_entity.pdbx_description
1 polymer ?
#
loop_
_entity_poly.entity_id
_entity_poly.type
_entity_poly.pdbx_seq_one_letter_code
_entity_poly.pdbx_strand_id
1 'polypeptide(L)'
;MKSLQYIIVALLFVIVIPSMFRQSRKDKEREAINNLGSMNRAQSAYFLEQQKFSDSMASLGISIKPQTKNYDYSIRATPLAVFNYATPRKNGLRGYVSTVYLLVPNEQTGEILTTVLICKTKDDGRSNWSKIPRPAEPPIIRENGIECGPNTEAYGLLGGRGPGHTLLDTDSALAYNSLSYATAGQYDKALEAVQSINHADFKARALATIAIILAEKGQDDKALEVAKTVKDASYKQMALDASARYRNSY
;
A
#
# COMPACT_ATOMS: atom_id res chain seq x y z
N MET A 1 -18.58 -27.43 -50.38
CA MET A 1 -17.51 -27.70 -49.38
C MET A 1 -16.59 -26.51 -49.14
N LYS A 2 -16.00 -25.86 -50.16
CA LYS A 2 -15.10 -24.70 -49.96
C LYS A 2 -15.76 -23.50 -49.27
N SER A 3 -17.01 -23.19 -49.61
CA SER A 3 -17.81 -22.11 -48.99
C SER A 3 -18.06 -22.31 -47.49
N LEU A 4 -18.31 -23.54 -47.04
CA LEU A 4 -18.51 -23.87 -45.62
C LEU A 4 -17.22 -23.70 -44.80
N GLN A 5 -16.07 -24.00 -45.41
CA GLN A 5 -14.76 -23.85 -44.77
C GLN A 5 -14.39 -22.38 -44.52
N TYR A 6 -14.71 -21.46 -45.45
CA TYR A 6 -14.49 -20.02 -45.24
C TYR A 6 -15.40 -19.44 -44.14
N ILE A 7 -16.64 -19.93 -44.03
CA ILE A 7 -17.57 -19.50 -42.98
C ILE A 7 -17.07 -19.95 -41.59
N ILE A 8 -16.58 -21.17 -41.46
CA ILE A 8 -16.01 -21.69 -40.20
C ILE A 8 -14.76 -20.90 -39.80
N VAL A 9 -13.85 -20.63 -40.74
CA VAL A 9 -12.64 -19.84 -40.47
C VAL A 9 -13.01 -18.41 -40.04
N ALA A 10 -13.97 -17.76 -40.71
CA ALA A 10 -14.43 -16.41 -40.35
C ALA A 10 -15.07 -16.37 -38.94
N LEU A 11 -15.90 -17.36 -38.58
CA LEU A 11 -16.51 -17.47 -37.25
C LEU A 11 -15.46 -17.70 -36.14
N LEU A 12 -14.43 -18.50 -36.40
CA LEU A 12 -13.34 -18.73 -35.46
C LEU A 12 -12.57 -17.43 -35.14
N PHE A 13 -12.31 -16.59 -36.14
CA PHE A 13 -11.64 -15.29 -35.91
C PHE A 13 -12.47 -14.34 -35.03
N VAL A 14 -13.80 -14.31 -35.19
CA VAL A 14 -14.68 -13.45 -34.40
C VAL A 14 -14.70 -13.84 -32.90
N ILE A 15 -14.56 -15.12 -32.57
CA ILE A 15 -14.55 -15.60 -31.18
C ILE A 15 -13.15 -15.46 -30.55
N VAL A 16 -12.10 -15.74 -31.32
CA VAL A 16 -10.72 -15.80 -30.81
C VAL A 16 -10.14 -14.41 -30.55
N ILE A 17 -10.41 -13.42 -31.41
CA ILE A 17 -9.82 -12.07 -31.30
C ILE A 17 -10.20 -11.36 -29.98
N PRO A 18 -11.48 -11.30 -29.55
CA PRO A 18 -11.85 -10.70 -28.26
C PRO A 18 -11.24 -11.43 -27.06
N SER A 19 -11.12 -12.77 -27.13
CA SER A 19 -10.52 -13.61 -26.09
C SER A 19 -9.02 -13.36 -25.95
N MET A 20 -8.28 -13.32 -27.07
CA MET A 20 -6.84 -13.05 -27.08
C MET A 20 -6.51 -11.66 -26.53
N PHE A 21 -7.28 -10.62 -26.87
CA PHE A 21 -7.07 -9.28 -26.32
C PHE A 21 -7.38 -9.19 -24.82
N ARG A 22 -8.34 -9.97 -24.31
CA ARG A 22 -8.58 -10.09 -22.86
C ARG A 22 -7.44 -10.84 -22.18
N GLN A 23 -6.94 -11.90 -22.79
CA GLN A 23 -5.84 -12.71 -22.25
C GLN A 23 -4.52 -11.91 -22.18
N SER A 24 -4.16 -11.21 -23.26
CA SER A 24 -2.96 -10.35 -23.31
C SER A 24 -2.94 -9.27 -22.23
N ARG A 25 -4.10 -8.77 -21.80
CA ARG A 25 -4.17 -7.78 -20.70
C ARG A 25 -3.99 -8.42 -19.35
N LYS A 26 -4.63 -9.57 -19.10
CA LYS A 26 -4.41 -10.34 -17.87
C LYS A 26 -2.93 -10.68 -17.71
N ASP A 27 -2.24 -11.05 -18.79
CA ASP A 27 -0.81 -11.36 -18.73
C ASP A 27 0.06 -10.14 -18.40
N LYS A 28 -0.30 -8.94 -18.89
CA LYS A 28 0.36 -7.67 -18.51
C LYS A 28 0.07 -7.30 -17.05
N GLU A 29 -1.15 -7.47 -16.58
CA GLU A 29 -1.50 -7.20 -15.16
C GLU A 29 -0.85 -8.22 -14.21
N ARG A 30 -0.61 -9.46 -14.66
CA ARG A 30 0.16 -10.47 -13.89
C ARG A 30 1.59 -10.03 -13.61
N GLU A 31 2.21 -9.22 -14.48
CA GLU A 31 3.51 -8.61 -14.23
C GLU A 31 3.49 -7.76 -12.94
N ALA A 32 2.49 -6.88 -12.80
CA ALA A 32 2.32 -6.05 -11.60
C ALA A 32 2.17 -6.90 -10.35
N ILE A 33 1.30 -7.92 -10.40
CA ILE A 33 1.03 -8.79 -9.25
C ILE A 33 2.26 -9.60 -8.83
N ASN A 34 3.00 -10.15 -9.79
CA ASN A 34 4.21 -10.92 -9.48
C ASN A 34 5.29 -10.03 -8.85
N ASN A 35 5.51 -8.85 -9.42
CA ASN A 35 6.49 -7.89 -8.90
C ASN A 35 6.09 -7.38 -7.52
N LEU A 36 4.84 -6.96 -7.31
CA LEU A 36 4.33 -6.55 -6.00
C LEU A 36 4.43 -7.69 -4.97
N GLY A 37 4.14 -8.94 -5.36
CA GLY A 37 4.32 -10.09 -4.48
C GLY A 37 5.77 -10.30 -4.05
N SER A 38 6.73 -10.12 -4.96
CA SER A 38 8.16 -10.15 -4.65
C SER A 38 8.59 -8.99 -3.76
N MET A 39 8.08 -7.77 -4.00
CA MET A 39 8.32 -6.61 -3.15
C MET A 39 7.79 -6.84 -1.73
N ASN A 40 6.57 -7.38 -1.58
CA ASN A 40 6.00 -7.66 -0.27
C ASN A 40 6.83 -8.67 0.52
N ARG A 41 7.22 -9.78 -0.11
CA ARG A 41 8.05 -10.80 0.56
C ARG A 41 9.39 -10.21 1.00
N ALA A 42 10.01 -9.40 0.15
CA ALA A 42 11.25 -8.71 0.48
C ALA A 42 11.06 -7.71 1.62
N GLN A 43 9.96 -6.95 1.64
CA GLN A 43 9.64 -6.03 2.74
C GLN A 43 9.41 -6.76 4.05
N SER A 44 8.67 -7.87 4.05
CA SER A 44 8.48 -8.70 5.24
C SER A 44 9.80 -9.29 5.74
N ALA A 45 10.66 -9.80 4.86
CA ALA A 45 11.98 -10.31 5.25
C ALA A 45 12.87 -9.19 5.81
N TYR A 46 12.93 -8.06 5.11
CA TYR A 46 13.70 -6.89 5.54
C TYR A 46 13.19 -6.36 6.89
N PHE A 47 11.88 -6.38 7.13
CA PHE A 47 11.31 -6.00 8.43
C PHE A 47 11.75 -6.95 9.54
N LEU A 48 11.75 -8.27 9.32
CA LEU A 48 12.22 -9.23 10.32
C LEU A 48 13.69 -9.01 10.70
N GLU A 49 14.52 -8.65 9.72
CA GLU A 49 15.96 -8.41 9.92
C GLU A 49 16.28 -7.02 10.50
N GLN A 50 15.58 -5.97 10.03
CA GLN A 50 15.94 -4.57 10.28
C GLN A 50 14.94 -3.84 11.19
N GLN A 51 13.83 -4.48 11.56
CA GLN A 51 12.74 -3.94 12.38
C GLN A 51 12.07 -2.67 11.80
N LYS A 52 12.30 -2.39 10.51
CA LYS A 52 11.75 -1.27 9.75
C LYS A 52 11.49 -1.69 8.31
N PHE A 53 10.57 -1.00 7.64
CA PHE A 53 10.40 -1.16 6.20
C PHE A 53 11.44 -0.34 5.42
N SER A 54 11.78 -0.80 4.22
CA SER A 54 12.63 -0.05 3.29
C SER A 54 11.77 0.85 2.40
N ASP A 55 12.21 2.07 2.13
CA ASP A 55 11.67 2.94 1.07
C ASP A 55 12.43 2.79 -0.26
N SER A 56 13.47 1.94 -0.29
CA SER A 56 14.37 1.73 -1.42
C SER A 56 14.31 0.31 -1.95
N MET A 57 14.07 0.18 -3.26
CA MET A 57 14.13 -1.13 -3.93
C MET A 57 15.53 -1.72 -3.95
N ALA A 58 16.57 -0.88 -3.99
CA ALA A 58 17.95 -1.35 -4.00
C ALA A 58 18.30 -2.06 -2.68
N SER A 59 17.86 -1.50 -1.55
CA SER A 59 18.08 -2.07 -0.22
C SER A 59 17.35 -3.40 -0.01
N LEU A 60 16.28 -3.66 -0.78
CA LEU A 60 15.53 -4.92 -0.71
C LEU A 60 16.23 -6.08 -1.43
N GLY A 61 17.31 -5.83 -2.18
CA GLY A 61 18.04 -6.88 -2.91
C GLY A 61 17.20 -7.57 -4.00
N ILE A 62 16.11 -6.95 -4.44
CA ILE A 62 15.20 -7.53 -5.44
C ILE A 62 15.57 -7.10 -6.86
N SER A 63 15.53 -8.05 -7.79
CA SER A 63 15.80 -7.82 -9.21
C SER A 63 14.57 -7.28 -9.96
N ILE A 64 13.98 -6.18 -9.48
CA ILE A 64 12.84 -5.52 -10.11
C ILE A 64 13.28 -4.16 -10.65
N LYS A 65 13.03 -3.92 -11.93
CA LYS A 65 13.29 -2.62 -12.55
C LYS A 65 12.24 -1.61 -12.08
N PRO A 66 12.61 -0.37 -11.68
CA PRO A 66 11.65 0.65 -11.27
C PRO A 66 10.65 0.99 -12.37
N GLN A 67 11.06 0.84 -13.62
CA GLN A 67 10.20 1.06 -14.78
C GLN A 67 10.28 -0.14 -15.71
N THR A 68 9.12 -0.62 -16.12
CA THR A 68 8.97 -1.65 -17.15
C THR A 68 8.22 -1.10 -18.35
N LYS A 69 7.89 -1.95 -19.31
CA LYS A 69 7.06 -1.56 -20.46
C LYS A 69 5.63 -1.18 -20.05
N ASN A 70 5.15 -1.69 -18.91
CA ASN A 70 3.73 -1.62 -18.52
C ASN A 70 3.52 -0.84 -17.22
N TYR A 71 4.47 -0.85 -16.29
CA TYR A 71 4.32 -0.27 -14.96
C TYR A 71 5.54 0.54 -14.52
N ASP A 72 5.28 1.59 -13.75
CA ASP A 72 6.24 2.27 -12.89
C ASP A 72 6.02 1.78 -11.45
N TYR A 73 7.09 1.32 -10.80
CA TYR A 73 7.09 0.80 -9.43
C TYR A 73 7.71 1.81 -8.48
N SER A 74 7.06 2.01 -7.34
CA SER A 74 7.56 2.87 -6.28
C SER A 74 7.22 2.30 -4.91
N ILE A 75 7.96 2.76 -3.90
CA ILE A 75 7.77 2.35 -2.51
C ILE A 75 7.56 3.61 -1.69
N ARG A 76 6.61 3.53 -0.75
CA ARG A 76 6.44 4.51 0.32
C ARG A 76 6.41 3.77 1.64
N ALA A 77 7.43 3.94 2.47
CA ALA A 77 7.51 3.29 3.78
C ALA A 77 7.12 4.25 4.90
N THR A 78 6.45 3.73 5.92
CA THR A 78 6.20 4.35 7.22
C THR A 78 6.61 3.37 8.32
N PRO A 79 6.74 3.83 9.58
CA PRO A 79 6.98 2.93 10.70
C PRO A 79 5.95 1.80 10.88
N LEU A 80 4.69 1.99 10.45
CA LEU A 80 3.61 1.01 10.61
C LEU A 80 3.29 0.19 9.35
N ALA A 81 3.58 0.72 8.16
CA ALA A 81 3.23 0.06 6.91
C ALA A 81 4.14 0.48 5.77
N VAL A 82 4.18 -0.32 4.72
CA VAL A 82 4.84 0.04 3.45
C VAL A 82 3.92 -0.21 2.28
N PHE A 83 3.83 0.78 1.41
CA PHE A 83 3.00 0.79 0.22
C PHE A 83 3.88 0.60 -1.00
N ASN A 84 3.73 -0.55 -1.65
CA ASN A 84 4.36 -0.87 -2.93
C ASN A 84 3.35 -0.56 -4.04
N TYR A 85 3.69 0.36 -4.93
CA TYR A 85 2.81 0.77 -6.03
C TYR A 85 3.24 0.14 -7.34
N ALA A 86 2.26 -0.19 -8.19
CA ALA A 86 2.45 -0.43 -9.61
C ALA A 86 1.51 0.50 -10.37
N THR A 87 2.07 1.60 -10.86
CA THR A 87 1.34 2.63 -11.62
C THR A 87 1.39 2.29 -13.10
N PRO A 88 0.25 2.19 -13.81
CA PRO A 88 0.28 1.82 -15.21
C PRO A 88 0.92 2.91 -16.06
N ARG A 89 1.68 2.53 -17.07
CA ARG A 89 2.29 3.46 -18.04
C ARG A 89 1.41 3.68 -19.27
N LYS A 90 0.32 2.92 -19.38
CA LYS A 90 -0.57 2.88 -20.54
C LYS A 90 -2.01 2.65 -20.08
N ASN A 91 -2.95 3.23 -20.80
CA ASN A 91 -4.37 2.96 -20.62
C ASN A 91 -4.71 1.50 -20.96
N GLY A 92 -5.78 0.98 -20.36
CA GLY A 92 -6.19 -0.41 -20.50
C GLY A 92 -5.50 -1.38 -19.55
N LEU A 93 -4.83 -0.86 -18.53
CA LEU A 93 -4.22 -1.59 -17.42
C LEU A 93 -4.66 -0.96 -16.11
N ARG A 94 -4.97 -1.79 -15.11
CA ARG A 94 -5.30 -1.31 -13.77
C ARG A 94 -4.05 -0.94 -12.98
N GLY A 95 -4.19 0.10 -12.14
CA GLY A 95 -3.18 0.44 -11.14
C GLY A 95 -3.33 -0.43 -9.92
N TYR A 96 -2.22 -0.68 -9.23
CA TYR A 96 -2.19 -1.52 -8.03
C TYR A 96 -1.42 -0.83 -6.91
N VAL A 97 -1.86 -1.07 -5.69
CA VAL A 97 -1.11 -0.80 -4.46
C VAL A 97 -1.15 -2.07 -3.62
N SER A 98 0.01 -2.45 -3.12
CA SER A 98 0.16 -3.57 -2.21
C SER A 98 0.76 -3.06 -0.92
N THR A 99 0.01 -3.22 0.16
CA THR A 99 0.40 -2.70 1.48
C THR A 99 0.85 -3.86 2.33
N VAL A 100 2.07 -3.80 2.85
CA VAL A 100 2.52 -4.65 3.96
C VAL A 100 2.33 -3.83 5.24
N TYR A 101 1.58 -4.36 6.18
CA TYR A 101 1.25 -3.66 7.44
C TYR A 101 1.44 -4.61 8.62
N LEU A 102 1.63 -4.01 9.80
CA LEU A 102 1.89 -4.70 11.05
C LEU A 102 0.58 -4.97 11.81
N LEU A 103 0.50 -6.12 12.49
CA LEU A 103 -0.54 -6.43 13.46
C LEU A 103 0.03 -7.19 14.66
N VAL A 104 -0.72 -7.25 15.76
CA VAL A 104 -0.41 -8.06 16.94
C VAL A 104 -1.49 -9.15 17.04
N PRO A 105 -1.26 -10.35 16.47
CA PRO A 105 -2.31 -11.37 16.37
C PRO A 105 -2.67 -11.94 17.74
N ASN A 106 -1.73 -11.89 18.70
CA ASN A 106 -1.95 -12.31 20.07
C ASN A 106 -1.36 -11.28 21.03
N GLU A 107 -2.25 -10.51 21.66
CA GLU A 107 -1.91 -9.49 22.67
C GLU A 107 -1.09 -10.05 23.84
N GLN A 108 -1.22 -11.35 24.17
CA GLN A 108 -0.48 -11.99 25.26
C GLN A 108 0.99 -12.20 24.89
N THR A 109 1.27 -12.48 23.62
CA THR A 109 2.64 -12.64 23.13
C THR A 109 3.29 -11.31 22.78
N GLY A 110 2.48 -10.30 22.41
CA GLY A 110 2.98 -9.04 21.86
C GLY A 110 3.78 -9.21 20.56
N GLU A 111 3.68 -10.36 19.90
CA GLU A 111 4.44 -10.62 18.68
C GLU A 111 3.85 -9.82 17.52
N ILE A 112 4.72 -9.09 16.82
CA ILE A 112 4.34 -8.29 15.65
C ILE A 112 4.50 -9.14 14.40
N LEU A 113 3.41 -9.31 13.64
CA LEU A 113 3.44 -9.97 12.34
C LEU A 113 3.16 -9.00 11.20
N THR A 114 3.73 -9.30 10.03
CA THR A 114 3.40 -8.61 8.79
C THR A 114 2.27 -9.32 8.06
N THR A 115 1.32 -8.57 7.53
CA THR A 115 0.28 -9.06 6.64
C THR A 115 0.16 -8.14 5.42
N VAL A 116 -0.52 -8.61 4.39
CA VAL A 116 -0.57 -7.95 3.08
C VAL A 116 -2.02 -7.68 2.67
N LEU A 117 -2.26 -6.52 2.04
CA LEU A 117 -3.49 -6.22 1.32
C LEU A 117 -3.14 -5.65 -0.05
N ILE A 118 -3.66 -6.26 -1.11
CA ILE A 118 -3.49 -5.78 -2.49
C ILE A 118 -4.80 -5.18 -2.96
N CYS A 119 -4.74 -3.93 -3.39
CA CYS A 119 -5.86 -3.20 -3.98
C CYS A 119 -5.55 -2.83 -5.42
N LYS A 120 -6.57 -2.88 -6.28
CA LYS A 120 -6.48 -2.47 -7.68
C LYS A 120 -7.54 -1.44 -8.02
N THR A 121 -7.29 -0.59 -8.99
CA THR A 121 -8.30 0.35 -9.49
C THR A 121 -9.50 -0.40 -10.08
N LYS A 122 -10.72 0.10 -9.83
CA LYS A 122 -11.95 -0.44 -10.43
C LYS A 122 -11.99 -0.22 -11.95
N ASP A 123 -11.52 0.95 -12.38
CA ASP A 123 -11.35 1.32 -13.79
C ASP A 123 -9.93 1.01 -14.29
N ASP A 124 -9.80 0.68 -15.57
CA ASP A 124 -8.53 0.46 -16.27
C ASP A 124 -8.15 1.62 -17.21
N GLY A 125 -8.87 2.74 -17.13
CA GLY A 125 -8.59 3.97 -17.89
C GLY A 125 -9.09 3.93 -19.34
N ARG A 126 -9.81 2.88 -19.76
CA ARG A 126 -10.39 2.83 -21.12
C ARG A 126 -11.69 3.62 -21.25
N SER A 127 -12.40 3.84 -20.15
CA SER A 127 -13.64 4.63 -20.14
C SER A 127 -13.39 6.11 -20.46
N ASN A 128 -12.18 6.60 -20.18
CA ASN A 128 -11.78 7.98 -20.40
C ASN A 128 -10.28 8.05 -20.74
N TRP A 129 -9.96 8.02 -22.04
CA TRP A 129 -8.58 7.99 -22.53
C TRP A 129 -7.77 9.26 -22.20
N SER A 130 -8.46 10.36 -21.88
CA SER A 130 -7.85 11.62 -21.41
C SER A 130 -7.42 11.56 -19.95
N LYS A 131 -7.82 10.52 -19.20
CA LYS A 131 -7.44 10.34 -17.80
C LYS A 131 -6.07 9.68 -17.72
N ILE A 132 -5.09 10.44 -17.23
CA ILE A 132 -3.73 9.94 -16.95
C ILE A 132 -3.83 8.72 -16.00
N PRO A 133 -3.15 7.60 -16.29
CA PRO A 133 -3.04 6.48 -15.36
C PRO A 133 -2.54 6.95 -13.99
N ARG A 134 -3.24 6.56 -12.91
CA ARG A 134 -2.89 6.94 -11.53
C ARG A 134 -2.54 5.70 -10.72
N PRO A 135 -1.69 5.83 -9.68
CA PRO A 135 -1.56 4.77 -8.69
C PRO A 135 -2.92 4.45 -8.08
N ALA A 136 -3.11 3.20 -7.67
CA ALA A 136 -4.26 2.85 -6.85
C ALA A 136 -4.19 3.61 -5.51
N GLU A 137 -5.34 4.09 -5.05
CA GLU A 137 -5.43 4.74 -3.74
C GLU A 137 -5.07 3.72 -2.64
N PRO A 138 -4.28 4.14 -1.62
CA PRO A 138 -3.89 3.25 -0.54
C PRO A 138 -5.10 2.74 0.25
N PRO A 139 -4.97 1.62 0.98
CA PRO A 139 -6.02 1.14 1.86
C PRO A 139 -6.45 2.18 2.91
N ILE A 140 -7.71 2.09 3.30
CA ILE A 140 -8.34 2.91 4.33
C ILE A 140 -8.74 2.04 5.53
N ILE A 141 -8.89 2.70 6.68
CA ILE A 141 -9.40 2.06 7.89
C ILE A 141 -10.90 2.29 7.98
N ARG A 142 -11.65 1.21 8.19
CA ARG A 142 -13.07 1.24 8.53
C ARG A 142 -13.32 0.40 9.77
N GLU A 143 -13.89 1.04 10.79
CA GLU A 143 -14.16 0.43 12.08
C GLU A 143 -12.87 -0.21 12.65
N ASN A 144 -12.79 -1.54 12.64
CA ASN A 144 -11.68 -2.34 13.15
C ASN A 144 -10.96 -3.11 12.05
N GLY A 145 -11.03 -2.65 10.80
CA GLY A 145 -10.37 -3.32 9.69
C GLY A 145 -9.79 -2.42 8.62
N ILE A 146 -8.85 -2.99 7.87
CA ILE A 146 -8.25 -2.36 6.70
C ILE A 146 -8.95 -2.88 5.45
N GLU A 147 -9.38 -1.97 4.60
CA GLU A 147 -9.99 -2.28 3.31
C GLU A 147 -9.44 -1.39 2.19
N CYS A 148 -9.72 -1.77 0.95
CA CYS A 148 -9.29 -0.99 -0.21
C CYS A 148 -9.96 0.39 -0.27
N GLY A 149 -9.15 1.42 -0.56
CA GLY A 149 -9.58 2.81 -0.63
C GLY A 149 -10.60 3.11 -1.73
N PRO A 150 -11.09 4.36 -1.79
CA PRO A 150 -12.02 4.79 -2.82
C PRO A 150 -11.55 4.42 -4.24
N ASN A 151 -12.50 4.07 -5.10
CA ASN A 151 -12.25 3.65 -6.49
C ASN A 151 -11.31 2.44 -6.66
N THR A 152 -10.97 1.73 -5.58
CA THR A 152 -10.19 0.49 -5.62
C THR A 152 -10.99 -0.70 -5.09
N GLU A 153 -10.55 -1.91 -5.43
CA GLU A 153 -11.13 -3.17 -4.96
C GLU A 153 -10.01 -4.17 -4.63
N ALA A 154 -10.28 -5.09 -3.71
CA ALA A 154 -9.31 -6.10 -3.31
C ALA A 154 -8.93 -7.01 -4.49
N TYR A 155 -7.65 -7.30 -4.63
CA TYR A 155 -7.13 -8.27 -5.58
C TYR A 155 -6.76 -9.57 -4.87
N GLY A 156 -7.57 -10.61 -5.10
CA GLY A 156 -7.37 -11.94 -4.51
C GLY A 156 -7.88 -12.06 -3.07
N LEU A 157 -8.02 -13.30 -2.61
CA LEU A 157 -8.30 -13.65 -1.23
C LEU A 157 -6.96 -13.87 -0.51
N LEU A 158 -6.55 -12.95 0.34
CA LEU A 158 -5.48 -13.22 1.30
C LEU A 158 -6.16 -13.74 2.58
N GLY A 159 -6.32 -15.06 2.65
CA GLY A 159 -6.78 -15.76 3.86
C GLY A 159 -8.29 -15.70 4.13
N GLY A 160 -9.06 -16.60 3.52
CA GLY A 160 -10.19 -17.30 4.16
C GLY A 160 -11.37 -16.55 4.82
N ARG A 161 -11.47 -15.21 4.81
CA ARG A 161 -12.63 -14.49 5.36
C ARG A 161 -13.06 -13.32 4.46
N GLY A 162 -14.07 -13.58 3.62
CA GLY A 162 -14.94 -12.55 3.03
C GLY A 162 -14.26 -11.44 2.22
N PRO A 163 -15.01 -10.41 1.81
CA PRO A 163 -14.51 -9.41 0.88
C PRO A 163 -13.52 -8.47 1.57
N GLY A 164 -12.24 -8.54 1.19
CA GLY A 164 -11.27 -7.43 1.25
C GLY A 164 -11.09 -6.69 2.57
N HIS A 165 -11.42 -7.27 3.72
CA HIS A 165 -11.29 -6.67 5.04
C HIS A 165 -10.31 -7.49 5.88
N THR A 166 -9.35 -6.83 6.51
CA THR A 166 -8.49 -7.48 7.52
C THR A 166 -8.87 -6.96 8.89
N LEU A 167 -9.35 -7.86 9.75
CA LEU A 167 -9.65 -7.56 11.15
C LEU A 167 -8.35 -7.27 11.90
N LEU A 168 -8.35 -6.18 12.64
CA LEU A 168 -7.24 -5.72 13.45
C LEU A 168 -7.52 -5.99 14.93
N ASP A 169 -6.47 -6.28 15.69
CA ASP A 169 -6.51 -6.17 17.15
C ASP A 169 -6.70 -4.72 17.57
N THR A 170 -7.01 -4.51 18.86
CA THR A 170 -7.38 -3.19 19.38
C THR A 170 -6.27 -2.16 19.18
N ASP A 171 -5.03 -2.52 19.49
CA ASP A 171 -3.88 -1.61 19.42
C ASP A 171 -3.53 -1.28 17.96
N SER A 172 -3.59 -2.27 17.07
CA SER A 172 -3.44 -2.04 15.63
C SER A 172 -4.54 -1.14 15.08
N ALA A 173 -5.81 -1.38 15.44
CA ALA A 173 -6.93 -0.55 15.01
C ALA A 173 -6.76 0.90 15.47
N LEU A 174 -6.38 1.13 16.73
CA LEU A 174 -6.08 2.46 17.26
C LEU A 174 -4.92 3.13 16.51
N ALA A 175 -3.83 2.38 16.27
CA ALA A 175 -2.68 2.87 15.53
C ALA A 175 -3.07 3.33 14.13
N TYR A 176 -3.72 2.50 13.32
CA TYR A 176 -4.07 2.90 11.96
C TYR A 176 -5.18 3.96 11.89
N ASN A 177 -6.15 3.95 12.82
CA ASN A 177 -7.14 5.02 12.91
C ASN A 177 -6.48 6.36 13.23
N SER A 178 -5.45 6.39 14.08
CA SER A 178 -4.71 7.61 14.38
C SER A 178 -4.05 8.22 13.14
N LEU A 179 -3.52 7.39 12.23
CA LEU A 179 -2.96 7.83 10.95
C LEU A 179 -4.04 8.42 10.04
N SER A 180 -5.23 7.80 10.01
CA SER A 180 -6.39 8.31 9.26
C SER A 180 -6.81 9.68 9.78
N TYR A 181 -6.93 9.85 11.10
CA TYR A 181 -7.23 11.13 11.73
C TYR A 181 -6.16 12.20 11.44
N ALA A 182 -4.87 11.86 11.55
CA ALA A 182 -3.78 12.77 11.22
C ALA A 182 -3.81 13.19 9.74
N THR A 183 -4.09 12.24 8.84
CA THR A 183 -4.25 12.51 7.39
C THR A 183 -5.47 13.40 7.10
N ALA A 184 -6.54 13.30 7.90
CA ALA A 184 -7.68 14.19 7.84
C ALA A 184 -7.46 15.55 8.54
N GLY A 185 -6.33 15.75 9.22
CA GLY A 185 -6.02 16.97 9.99
C GLY A 185 -6.68 17.01 11.38
N GLN A 186 -7.30 15.90 11.82
CA GLN A 186 -7.93 15.76 13.13
C GLN A 186 -6.88 15.33 14.17
N TYR A 187 -5.91 16.20 14.45
CA TYR A 187 -4.72 15.84 15.23
C TYR A 187 -5.01 15.47 16.69
N ASP A 188 -5.95 16.13 17.34
CA ASP A 188 -6.29 15.83 18.73
C ASP A 188 -6.83 14.40 18.86
N LYS A 189 -7.72 13.98 17.94
CA LYS A 189 -8.22 12.61 17.88
C LYS A 189 -7.13 11.60 17.53
N ALA A 190 -6.19 11.99 16.66
CA ALA A 190 -5.05 11.13 16.33
C ALA A 190 -4.21 10.84 17.59
N LEU A 191 -3.88 11.88 18.36
CA LEU A 191 -3.10 11.74 19.59
C LEU A 191 -3.88 11.01 20.68
N GLU A 192 -5.18 11.26 20.83
CA GLU A 192 -6.05 10.53 21.76
C GLU A 192 -6.03 9.02 21.47
N ALA A 193 -6.26 8.64 20.22
CA ALA A 193 -6.21 7.23 19.80
C ALA A 193 -4.85 6.58 20.10
N VAL A 194 -3.74 7.32 19.88
CA VAL A 194 -2.39 6.82 20.19
C VAL A 194 -2.16 6.69 21.69
N GLN A 195 -2.76 7.54 22.52
CA GLN A 195 -2.61 7.41 23.97
C GLN A 195 -3.26 6.14 24.51
N SER A 196 -4.36 5.70 23.89
CA SER A 196 -5.07 4.46 24.21
C SER A 196 -4.35 3.18 23.77
N ILE A 197 -3.27 3.26 22.98
CA ILE A 197 -2.48 2.09 22.57
C ILE A 197 -1.68 1.57 23.76
N ASN A 198 -1.85 0.28 24.08
CA ASN A 198 -1.13 -0.38 25.16
C ASN A 198 0.26 -0.86 24.72
N HIS A 199 0.36 -1.42 23.51
CA HIS A 199 1.59 -1.96 22.97
C HIS A 199 2.62 -0.85 22.68
N ALA A 200 3.69 -0.83 23.47
CA ALA A 200 4.68 0.26 23.46
C ALA A 200 5.33 0.49 22.06
N ASP A 201 5.65 -0.59 21.33
CA ASP A 201 6.22 -0.47 19.98
C ASP A 201 5.23 0.16 18.99
N PHE A 202 3.98 -0.33 18.93
CA PHE A 202 2.92 0.27 18.11
C PHE A 202 2.67 1.73 18.46
N LYS A 203 2.66 2.07 19.76
CA LYS A 203 2.54 3.46 20.21
C LYS A 203 3.67 4.33 19.68
N ALA A 204 4.91 3.87 19.77
CA ALA A 204 6.08 4.59 19.27
C ALA A 204 6.04 4.76 17.74
N ARG A 205 5.72 3.69 17.00
CA ARG A 205 5.57 3.71 15.53
C ARG A 205 4.42 4.64 15.09
N ALA A 206 3.29 4.63 15.79
CA ALA A 206 2.16 5.49 15.50
C ALA A 206 2.51 6.97 15.70
N LEU A 207 3.12 7.33 16.84
CA LEU A 207 3.61 8.69 17.09
C LEU A 207 4.59 9.15 16.00
N ALA A 208 5.57 8.32 15.66
CA ALA A 208 6.55 8.64 14.62
C ALA A 208 5.90 8.81 13.25
N THR A 209 4.91 7.98 12.90
CA THR A 209 4.18 8.11 11.64
C THR A 209 3.32 9.38 11.61
N ILE A 210 2.66 9.74 12.72
CA ILE A 210 1.92 11.01 12.82
C ILE A 210 2.85 12.21 12.62
N ALA A 211 4.04 12.19 13.24
CA ALA A 211 5.04 13.24 13.03
C ALA A 211 5.46 13.36 11.55
N ILE A 212 5.68 12.23 10.86
CA ILE A 212 5.97 12.22 9.42
C ILE A 212 4.81 12.82 8.61
N ILE A 213 3.57 12.42 8.89
CA ILE A 213 2.37 12.97 8.22
C ILE A 213 2.25 14.49 8.44
N LEU A 214 2.54 14.96 9.66
CA LEU A 214 2.52 16.39 9.98
C LEU A 214 3.59 17.17 9.19
N ALA A 215 4.81 16.64 9.09
CA ALA A 215 5.89 17.24 8.32
C ALA A 215 5.56 17.30 6.82
N GLU A 216 5.00 16.24 6.25
CA GLU A 216 4.54 16.22 4.85
C GLU A 216 3.47 17.28 4.54
N LYS A 217 2.70 17.67 5.57
CA LYS A 217 1.69 18.73 5.49
C LYS A 217 2.24 20.13 5.81
N GLY A 218 3.55 20.27 6.03
CA GLY A 218 4.21 21.52 6.41
C GLY A 218 3.91 21.97 7.84
N GLN A 219 3.41 21.09 8.71
CA GLN A 219 3.16 21.40 10.13
C GLN A 219 4.39 21.08 10.98
N ASP A 220 5.53 21.66 10.63
CA ASP A 220 6.86 21.26 11.13
C ASP A 220 6.99 21.37 12.65
N ASP A 221 6.40 22.39 13.27
CA ASP A 221 6.48 22.59 14.73
C ASP A 221 5.72 21.49 15.48
N LYS A 222 4.51 21.15 15.01
CA LYS A 222 3.73 20.03 15.56
C LYS A 222 4.41 18.70 15.29
N ALA A 223 4.98 18.52 14.10
CA ALA A 223 5.74 17.33 13.74
C ALA A 223 6.92 17.13 14.71
N LEU A 224 7.67 18.19 15.00
CA LEU A 224 8.78 18.18 15.95
C LEU A 224 8.32 17.91 17.39
N GLU A 225 7.21 18.51 17.82
CA GLU A 225 6.62 18.26 19.13
C GLU A 225 6.27 16.78 19.31
N VAL A 226 5.53 16.20 18.37
CA VAL A 226 5.16 14.77 18.40
C VAL A 226 6.40 13.89 18.33
N ALA A 227 7.35 14.18 17.44
CA ALA A 227 8.60 13.43 17.31
C ALA A 227 9.38 13.34 18.63
N LYS A 228 9.39 14.42 19.44
CA LYS A 228 10.07 14.43 20.75
C LYS A 228 9.43 13.50 21.78
N THR A 229 8.13 13.18 21.63
CA THR A 229 7.40 12.26 22.53
C THR A 229 7.64 10.78 22.23
N VAL A 230 8.22 10.46 21.06
CA VAL A 230 8.54 9.08 20.68
C VAL A 230 9.62 8.55 21.63
N LYS A 231 9.30 7.44 22.33
CA LYS A 231 10.22 6.83 23.31
C LYS A 231 11.34 6.01 22.66
N ASP A 232 11.02 5.28 21.59
CA ASP A 232 12.00 4.49 20.86
C ASP A 232 12.96 5.40 20.09
N ALA A 233 14.26 5.18 20.27
CA ALA A 233 15.29 6.05 19.69
C ALA A 233 15.33 6.00 18.16
N SER A 234 15.08 4.83 17.56
CA SER A 234 15.09 4.63 16.11
C SER A 234 13.92 5.38 15.46
N TYR A 235 12.70 5.17 15.95
CA TYR A 235 11.53 5.88 15.43
C TYR A 235 11.56 7.37 15.72
N LYS A 236 12.11 7.76 16.87
CA LYS A 236 12.33 9.17 17.20
C LYS A 236 13.23 9.83 16.17
N GLN A 237 14.37 9.22 15.85
CA GLN A 237 15.28 9.76 14.85
C GLN A 237 14.61 9.86 13.48
N MET A 238 13.91 8.81 13.04
CA MET A 238 13.16 8.83 11.78
C MET A 238 12.16 9.98 11.71
N ALA A 239 11.41 10.21 12.80
CA ALA A 239 10.43 11.30 12.88
C ALA A 239 11.10 12.68 12.86
N LEU A 240 12.22 12.85 13.56
CA LEU A 240 12.99 14.10 13.55
C LEU A 240 13.59 14.40 12.17
N ASP A 241 14.13 13.38 11.48
CA ASP A 241 14.70 13.52 10.14
C ASP A 241 13.64 13.91 9.11
N ALA A 242 12.40 13.42 9.26
CA ALA A 242 11.29 13.84 8.41
C ALA A 242 10.94 15.31 8.63
N SER A 243 10.78 15.74 9.90
CA SER A 243 10.48 17.13 10.25
C SER A 243 11.57 18.12 9.83
N ALA A 244 12.86 17.71 9.89
CA ALA A 244 13.98 18.56 9.49
C ALA A 244 14.08 18.73 7.96
N ARG A 245 13.77 17.69 7.18
CA ARG A 245 13.79 17.75 5.71
C ARG A 245 12.84 18.81 5.16
N TYR A 246 11.62 18.88 5.70
CA TYR A 246 10.61 19.82 5.22
C TYR A 246 10.90 21.28 5.64
N ARG A 247 11.47 21.49 6.83
CA ARG A 247 11.89 22.81 7.30
C ARG A 247 12.93 23.49 6.38
N ASN A 248 13.83 22.73 5.77
CA ASN A 248 14.90 23.25 4.91
C ASN A 248 14.51 23.35 3.42
N SER A 249 13.27 22.99 3.07
CA SER A 249 12.79 22.94 1.68
C SER A 249 12.04 24.22 1.25
N TYR A 250 11.93 25.22 2.13
CA TYR A 250 11.24 26.49 1.90
C TYR A 250 12.06 27.68 2.39
#